data_AF-A0A419AUH9-F1
#
_entry.id   AF-A0A419AUH9-F1
#
_cell.length_a   1.000
_cell.length_b   1.000
_cell.length_c   1.000
_cell.angle_alpha   90.00
_cell.angle_beta   90.00
_cell.angle_gamma   90.00
#
_symmetry.space_group_name_H-M   'P 1'
#
loop_
_entity.id
_entity.type
_entity.pdbx_description
1 polymer ?
#
loop_
_entity_poly.entity_id
_entity_poly.type
_entity_poly.pdbx_seq_one_letter_code
_entity_poly.pdbx_strand_id
1 'polypeptide(L)'
;MFSPSVRLACLLAASLLFTHAANASEKDELASTQRLLDQVQASLERARVVAAQSDPADRARYHFDYQRITADLNAIRAGIDTYLAPSRAQPREASSIAGNYRRESP
;
A
#
# COMPACT_ATOMS: atom_id res chain seq x y z
N MET A 1 -29.72 30.29 -28.19
CA MET A 1 -29.24 29.00 -28.74
C MET A 1 -27.72 29.03 -28.74
N PHE A 2 -27.05 28.35 -27.80
CA PHE A 2 -25.57 28.32 -27.77
C PHE A 2 -25.04 27.67 -29.05
N SER A 3 -24.04 28.30 -29.68
CA SER A 3 -23.38 27.79 -30.89
C SER A 3 -22.87 26.35 -30.66
N PRO A 4 -22.99 25.44 -31.65
CA PRO A 4 -22.55 24.05 -31.52
C PRO A 4 -21.10 23.92 -31.03
N SER A 5 -20.24 24.86 -31.39
CA SER A 5 -18.84 24.92 -30.94
C SER A 5 -18.69 25.14 -29.43
N VAL A 6 -19.58 25.94 -28.82
CA VAL A 6 -19.57 26.21 -27.36
C VAL A 6 -20.03 24.97 -26.60
N ARG A 7 -21.02 24.23 -27.12
CA ARG A 7 -21.50 22.99 -26.52
C ARG A 7 -20.42 21.91 -26.53
N LEU A 8 -19.69 21.78 -27.64
CA LEU A 8 -18.59 20.82 -27.77
C LEU A 8 -17.45 21.15 -26.80
N ALA A 9 -17.08 22.43 -26.69
CA ALA A 9 -16.05 22.89 -25.74
C ALA A 9 -16.45 22.65 -24.27
N CYS A 10 -17.72 22.89 -23.92
CA CYS A 10 -18.22 22.59 -22.57
C CYS A 10 -18.20 21.09 -22.24
N LEU A 11 -18.54 20.23 -23.20
CA LEU A 11 -18.51 18.77 -23.00
C LEU A 11 -17.07 18.25 -22.84
N LEU A 12 -16.11 18.79 -23.60
CA LEU A 12 -14.68 18.49 -23.45
C LEU A 12 -14.11 18.99 -22.12
N ALA A 13 -14.47 20.20 -21.69
CA ALA A 13 -14.03 20.73 -20.41
C ALA A 13 -14.60 19.91 -19.24
N ALA A 14 -15.89 19.52 -19.32
CA ALA A 14 -16.51 18.67 -18.31
C ALA A 14 -15.85 17.29 -18.23
N SER A 15 -15.58 16.64 -19.37
CA SER A 15 -14.93 15.32 -19.38
C SER A 15 -13.50 15.37 -18.82
N LEU A 16 -12.74 16.44 -19.11
CA LEU A 16 -11.43 16.66 -18.50
C LEU A 16 -11.52 16.86 -16.97
N LEU A 17 -12.50 17.61 -16.47
CA LEU A 17 -12.68 17.84 -15.03
C LEU A 17 -13.10 16.56 -14.29
N PHE A 18 -14.05 15.79 -14.84
CA PHE A 18 -14.49 14.53 -14.22
C PHE A 18 -13.39 13.47 -14.17
N THR A 19 -12.60 13.35 -15.24
CA THR A 19 -11.45 12.42 -15.26
C THR A 19 -10.36 12.84 -14.26
N HIS A 20 -10.09 14.15 -14.12
CA HIS A 20 -9.13 14.63 -13.12
C HIS A 20 -9.61 14.39 -11.68
N ALA A 21 -10.90 14.63 -11.40
CA ALA A 21 -11.48 14.39 -10.08
C ALA A 21 -11.47 12.89 -9.70
N ALA A 22 -11.79 12.01 -10.64
CA ALA A 22 -11.73 10.56 -10.41
C ALA A 22 -10.30 10.07 -10.13
N ASN A 23 -9.31 10.56 -10.89
CA ASN A 23 -7.89 10.25 -10.65
C ASN A 23 -7.37 10.82 -9.32
N ALA A 24 -7.83 12.01 -8.92
CA ALA A 24 -7.48 12.59 -7.62
C ALA A 24 -8.03 11.73 -6.47
N SER A 25 -9.28 11.25 -6.59
CA SER A 25 -9.90 10.36 -5.61
C SER A 25 -9.13 9.05 -5.43
N GLU A 26 -8.73 8.40 -6.52
CA GLU A 26 -7.94 7.16 -6.45
C GLU A 26 -6.60 7.39 -5.74
N LYS A 27 -5.89 8.47 -6.08
CA LYS A 27 -4.61 8.82 -5.44
C LYS A 27 -4.76 9.12 -3.95
N ASP A 28 -5.85 9.79 -3.56
CA ASP A 28 -6.15 10.10 -2.16
C ASP A 28 -6.49 8.84 -1.36
N GLU A 29 -7.21 7.90 -1.96
CA GLU A 29 -7.48 6.58 -1.36
C GLU A 29 -6.19 5.78 -1.18
N LEU A 30 -5.32 5.74 -2.19
CA LEU A 30 -4.03 5.05 -2.11
C LEU A 30 -3.08 5.70 -1.08
N ALA A 31 -3.07 7.03 -0.97
CA ALA A 31 -2.34 7.73 0.09
C ALA A 31 -2.90 7.38 1.49
N SER A 32 -4.22 7.16 1.58
CA SER A 32 -4.85 6.67 2.82
C SER A 32 -4.46 5.23 3.12
N THR A 33 -4.36 4.37 2.10
CA THR A 33 -3.84 3.00 2.25
C THR A 33 -2.40 3.00 2.78
N GLN A 34 -1.52 3.89 2.32
CA GLN A 34 -0.16 4.01 2.87
C GLN A 34 -0.16 4.30 4.37
N ARG A 35 -0.99 5.25 4.82
CA ARG A 35 -1.16 5.55 6.25
C ARG A 35 -1.69 4.36 7.03
N LEU A 36 -2.58 3.56 6.46
CA LEU A 36 -3.06 2.32 7.09
C LEU A 36 -1.94 1.28 7.20
N LEU A 37 -1.07 1.14 6.19
CA LEU A 37 0.09 0.25 6.26
C LEU A 37 1.06 0.66 7.39
N ASP A 38 1.23 1.97 7.62
CA ASP A 38 2.02 2.47 8.75
C ASP A 38 1.40 2.12 10.11
N GLN A 39 0.08 2.21 10.22
CA GLN A 39 -0.64 1.78 11.42
C GLN A 39 -0.52 0.26 11.64
N VAL A 40 -0.58 -0.54 10.58
CA VAL A 40 -0.37 -1.99 10.64
C VAL A 40 1.05 -2.30 11.13
N GLN A 41 2.07 -1.65 10.57
CA GLN A 41 3.46 -1.85 11.01
C GLN A 41 3.65 -1.47 12.48
N ALA A 42 3.08 -0.35 12.93
CA ALA A 42 3.14 0.03 14.33
C ALA A 42 2.45 -0.99 15.26
N SER A 43 1.34 -1.59 14.80
CA SER A 43 0.65 -2.66 15.53
C SER A 43 1.49 -3.93 15.63
N LEU A 44 2.12 -4.33 14.53
CA LEU A 44 3.02 -5.49 14.49
C LEU A 44 4.23 -5.28 15.42
N GLU A 45 4.80 -4.07 15.47
CA GLU A 45 5.91 -3.79 16.38
C GLU A 45 5.49 -3.89 17.85
N ARG A 46 4.30 -3.39 18.21
CA ARG A 46 3.74 -3.58 19.55
C ARG A 46 3.55 -5.07 19.87
N ALA A 47 3.02 -5.86 18.94
CA ALA A 47 2.87 -7.29 19.11
C ALA A 47 4.23 -8.00 19.27
N ARG A 48 5.27 -7.56 18.54
CA ARG A 48 6.65 -8.06 18.68
C ARG A 48 7.19 -7.82 20.08
N VAL A 49 6.98 -6.62 20.64
CA VAL A 49 7.42 -6.28 22.00
C VAL A 49 6.72 -7.16 23.03
N VAL A 50 5.40 -7.35 22.93
CA VAL A 50 4.64 -8.24 23.83
C VAL A 50 5.15 -9.68 23.75
N ALA A 51 5.37 -10.20 22.53
CA ALA A 51 5.90 -11.54 22.33
C ALA A 51 7.33 -11.70 22.88
N ALA A 52 8.16 -10.66 22.81
CA ALA A 52 9.51 -10.68 23.34
C ALA A 52 9.57 -10.67 24.88
N GLN A 53 8.52 -10.15 25.54
CA GLN A 53 8.38 -10.11 27.00
C GLN A 53 7.73 -11.37 27.59
N SER A 54 7.23 -12.27 26.75
CA SER A 54 6.60 -13.52 27.19
C SER A 54 7.63 -14.50 27.77
N ASP A 55 7.23 -15.31 28.74
CA ASP A 55 8.11 -16.28 29.40
C ASP A 55 8.71 -17.25 28.36
N PRO A 56 10.02 -17.56 28.41
CA PRO A 56 10.62 -18.61 27.59
C PRO A 56 9.89 -19.96 27.67
N ALA A 57 9.23 -20.29 28.78
CA ALA A 57 8.39 -21.48 28.92
C ALA A 57 7.09 -21.41 28.10
N ASP A 58 6.57 -20.21 27.86
CA ASP A 58 5.38 -19.94 27.04
C ASP A 58 5.72 -19.71 25.56
N ARG A 59 7.02 -19.77 25.20
CA ARG A 59 7.44 -19.61 23.81
C ARG A 59 6.99 -20.80 22.98
N ALA A 60 5.91 -20.60 22.23
CA ALA A 60 5.38 -21.60 21.32
C ALA A 60 6.47 -22.06 20.32
N ARG A 61 6.45 -23.36 19.99
CA ARG A 61 7.29 -23.98 18.94
C ARG A 61 7.22 -23.23 17.61
N TYR A 62 6.09 -22.57 17.37
CA TYR A 62 5.87 -21.69 16.23
C TYR A 62 5.81 -20.24 16.68
N HIS A 63 6.52 -19.37 15.97
CA HIS A 63 6.51 -17.92 16.19
C HIS A 63 6.24 -17.16 14.89
N PHE A 64 5.82 -15.91 15.04
CA PHE A 64 5.52 -15.02 13.92
C PHE A 64 6.80 -14.32 13.43
N ASP A 65 7.05 -14.37 12.12
CA ASP A 65 8.21 -13.77 11.46
C ASP A 65 7.97 -12.29 11.18
N TYR A 66 8.26 -11.48 12.19
CA TYR A 66 8.12 -10.02 12.10
C TYR A 66 9.01 -9.40 11.02
N GLN A 67 10.17 -9.99 10.72
CA GLN A 67 11.05 -9.46 9.67
C GLN A 67 10.43 -9.68 8.29
N ARG A 68 9.88 -10.87 8.05
CA ARG A 68 9.26 -11.21 6.78
C ARG A 68 8.00 -10.40 6.48
N ILE A 69 7.08 -10.24 7.44
CA ILE A 69 5.90 -9.37 7.20
C ILE A 69 6.31 -7.91 6.95
N THR A 70 7.37 -7.42 7.61
CA THR A 70 7.85 -6.05 7.43
C THR A 70 8.39 -5.85 6.01
N ALA A 71 9.11 -6.84 5.47
CA ALA A 71 9.55 -6.83 4.09
C ALA A 71 8.37 -6.81 3.11
N ASP A 72 7.35 -7.63 3.35
CA ASP A 72 6.15 -7.69 2.51
C ASP A 72 5.35 -6.37 2.56
N LEU A 73 5.20 -5.74 3.73
CA LEU A 73 4.56 -4.41 3.84
C LEU A 73 5.34 -3.33 3.08
N ASN A 74 6.67 -3.38 3.11
CA ASN A 74 7.51 -2.45 2.35
C ASN A 74 7.39 -2.68 0.84
N ALA A 75 7.29 -3.94 0.40
CA ALA A 75 7.02 -4.26 -1.00
C ALA A 75 5.67 -3.70 -1.46
N ILE A 76 4.62 -3.81 -0.65
CA ILE A 76 3.30 -3.22 -0.94
C ILE A 76 3.39 -1.70 -1.03
N ARG A 77 4.03 -1.02 -0.07
CA ARG A 77 4.22 0.43 -0.10
C ARG A 77 4.95 0.88 -1.37
N ALA A 78 6.05 0.20 -1.70
CA ALA A 78 6.83 0.50 -2.90
C ALA A 78 6.02 0.31 -4.19
N GLY A 79 5.14 -0.69 -4.24
CA GLY A 79 4.22 -0.90 -5.36
C GLY A 79 3.24 0.27 -5.51
N ILE A 80 2.64 0.72 -4.41
CA ILE A 80 1.75 1.90 -4.39
C ILE A 80 2.52 3.17 -4.81
N ASP A 81 3.70 3.41 -4.25
CA ASP A 81 4.54 4.57 -4.60
C ASP A 81 4.91 4.58 -6.09
N THR A 82 5.25 3.41 -6.64
CA THR A 82 5.58 3.26 -8.06
C THR A 82 4.38 3.58 -8.94
N TYR A 83 3.18 3.21 -8.52
CA TYR A 83 1.94 3.55 -9.24
C TYR A 83 1.59 5.03 -9.15
N LEU A 84 1.73 5.65 -7.97
CA LEU A 84 1.42 7.07 -7.75
C LEU A 84 2.42 8.01 -8.44
N ALA A 85 3.69 7.62 -8.49
CA ALA A 85 4.79 8.35 -9.12
C ALA A 85 5.52 7.48 -10.15
N PRO A 86 4.86 7.16 -11.29
CA PRO A 86 5.45 6.28 -12.29
C PRO A 86 6.70 6.93 -12.87
N SER A 87 7.86 6.35 -12.56
CA SER A 87 9.11 6.75 -13.20
C SER A 87 9.12 6.27 -14.64
N ARG A 88 9.70 7.06 -15.57
CA ARG A 88 9.94 6.62 -16.95
C ARG A 88 11.10 5.61 -17.09
N ALA A 89 11.65 5.12 -15.97
CA ALA A 89 12.58 4.00 -15.98
C ALA A 89 11.85 2.70 -16.38
N GLN A 90 12.59 1.72 -16.89
CA GLN A 90 12.01 0.41 -17.23
C GLN A 90 11.24 -0.19 -16.04
N PRO A 91 10.18 -0.99 -16.29
CA PRO A 91 9.45 -1.70 -15.23
C PRO A 91 10.45 -2.44 -14.34
N ARG A 92 10.50 -2.08 -13.05
CA ARG A 92 11.27 -2.86 -12.08
C ARG A 92 10.46 -4.12 -11.80
N GLU A 93 11.15 -5.27 -11.72
CA GLU A 93 10.54 -6.52 -11.30
C GLU A 93 9.74 -6.32 -10.01
N ALA A 94 8.51 -6.84 -9.99
CA ALA A 94 7.65 -6.72 -8.82
C ALA A 94 8.26 -7.51 -7.65
N SER A 95 8.45 -6.85 -6.51
CA SER A 95 8.88 -7.52 -5.28
C SER A 95 7.88 -8.62 -4.90
N SER A 96 8.37 -9.85 -4.74
CA SER A 96 7.53 -10.99 -4.34
C SER A 96 7.10 -10.86 -2.87
N ILE A 97 5.83 -11.21 -2.60
CA ILE A 97 5.26 -11.28 -1.25
C ILE A 97 5.40 -12.72 -0.76
N ALA A 98 5.99 -12.92 0.42
CA ALA A 98 6.20 -14.25 0.95
C ALA A 98 4.90 -14.92 1.42
N GLY A 99 4.03 -14.19 2.11
CA GLY A 99 2.70 -14.67 2.55
C GLY A 99 2.68 -15.76 3.64
N ASN A 100 3.81 -16.42 3.93
CA ASN A 100 3.96 -17.34 5.06
C ASN A 100 4.89 -16.74 6.13
N TYR A 101 4.30 -16.37 7.28
CA TYR A 101 4.98 -15.73 8.41
C TYR A 101 5.18 -16.66 9.60
N ARG A 102 4.91 -17.96 9.49
CA ARG A 102 5.15 -18.91 10.58
C ARG A 102 6.59 -19.41 10.51
N ARG A 103 7.31 -19.32 11.62
CA ARG A 103 8.65 -19.90 11.80
C ARG A 103 8.64 -20.90 12.92
N GLU A 104 9.46 -21.93 12.78
CA GLU A 104 9.68 -22.95 13.78
C GLU A 104 11.06 -22.74 14.40
N SER A 105 11.14 -22.83 15.73
CA SER A 105 12.42 -22.85 16.43
C SER A 105 12.91 -24.31 16.51
N PRO A 106 14.17 -24.60 16.15
CA PRO A 106 14.75 -25.94 16.26
C PRO A 106 14.90 -26.41 17.71
#